data_AF-C1LFI0-F1
#
_entry.id   AF-C1LFI0-F1
#
_cell.length_a   1.000
_cell.length_b   1.000
_cell.length_c   1.000
_cell.angle_alpha   90.00
_cell.angle_beta   90.00
_cell.angle_gamma   90.00
#
_symmetry.space_group_name_H-M   'P 1'
#
loop_
_entity.id
_entity.type
_entity.pdbx_description
1 polymer ?
#
loop_
_entity_poly.entity_id
_entity_poly.type
_entity_poly.pdbx_seq_one_letter_code
_entity_poly.pdbx_strand_id
1 'polypeptide(L)'
;MAEKFCRTYCFNDGECTSCLIQEPLHLTKCLGCTCPREWTGDRCEKRIKFLPIHVKHKYQEIPIGIMIGVFITCIVLLIIFVLTKYEVFRNIWIKSKMYIARCKSKNTLVTFRYDIYPNN
;
A
#
# COMPACT_ATOMS: atom_id res chain seq x y z
N MET A 1 -7.62 15.13 61.90
CA MET A 1 -6.15 14.92 61.88
C MET A 1 -5.71 13.67 61.11
N ALA A 2 -6.50 12.59 61.05
CA ALA A 2 -6.15 11.36 60.32
C ALA A 2 -5.99 11.51 58.80
N GLU A 3 -6.73 12.43 58.19
CA GLU A 3 -6.69 12.67 56.74
C GLU A 3 -5.32 13.16 56.26
N LYS A 4 -4.58 13.91 57.10
CA LYS A 4 -3.29 14.51 56.74
C LYS A 4 -2.16 13.46 56.61
N PHE A 5 -2.21 12.38 57.40
CA PHE A 5 -1.20 11.32 57.35
C PHE A 5 -1.40 10.35 56.19
N CYS A 6 -2.65 10.11 55.78
CA CYS A 6 -2.92 9.34 54.56
C CYS A 6 -2.43 10.03 53.29
N ARG A 7 -2.53 11.36 53.23
CA ARG A 7 -2.04 12.15 52.08
C ARG A 7 -0.53 12.01 51.87
N THR A 8 0.24 11.64 52.90
CA THR A 8 1.69 11.44 52.79
C THR A 8 2.11 10.01 52.47
N TYR A 9 1.17 9.05 52.43
CA TYR A 9 1.50 7.66 52.14
C TYR A 9 1.74 7.42 50.64
N CYS A 10 0.92 7.99 49.77
CA CYS A 10 1.09 7.87 48.32
C CYS A 10 2.05 8.95 47.81
N PHE A 11 3.01 8.56 46.96
CA PHE A 11 3.96 9.49 46.34
C PHE A 11 3.40 10.06 45.03
N ASN A 12 4.02 11.13 44.52
CA ASN A 12 3.77 11.70 43.19
C ASN A 12 2.28 11.97 42.90
N ASP A 13 1.60 12.64 43.84
CA ASP A 13 0.18 13.00 43.75
C ASP A 13 -0.78 11.80 43.65
N GLY A 14 -0.37 10.63 44.16
CA GLY A 14 -1.25 9.48 44.31
C GLY A 14 -2.34 9.71 45.36
N GLU A 15 -3.54 9.22 45.09
CA GLU A 15 -4.69 9.33 46.00
C GLU A 15 -4.83 8.06 46.85
N CYS A 16 -5.04 8.21 48.15
CA CYS A 16 -5.27 7.06 49.03
C CYS A 16 -6.71 6.56 48.89
N THR A 17 -6.87 5.28 48.57
CA THR A 17 -8.19 4.65 48.33
C THR A 17 -9.01 4.45 49.61
N SER A 18 -8.36 4.11 50.73
CA SER A 18 -9.02 4.01 52.03
C SER A 18 -8.04 4.21 53.19
N CYS A 19 -8.51 4.99 54.17
CA CYS A 19 -7.76 5.39 55.35
C CYS A 19 -8.31 4.71 56.58
N LEU A 20 -7.56 3.75 57.12
CA LEU A 20 -7.91 3.10 58.38
C LEU A 20 -7.15 3.77 59.52
N ILE A 21 -7.90 4.13 60.56
CA ILE A 21 -7.37 4.62 61.83
C ILE A 21 -7.43 3.42 62.78
N GLN A 22 -6.29 2.87 63.17
CA GLN A 22 -6.25 1.81 64.16
C GLN A 22 -5.88 2.41 65.53
N GLU A 23 -6.87 2.52 66.41
CA GLU A 23 -6.67 2.81 67.84
C GLU A 23 -6.10 1.56 68.53
N PRO A 24 -5.20 1.68 69.53
CA PRO A 24 -4.85 2.87 70.31
C PRO A 24 -3.56 3.60 69.86
N LEU A 25 -2.92 3.20 68.75
CA LEU A 25 -1.58 3.68 68.38
C LEU A 25 -1.55 4.81 67.34
N HIS A 26 -2.69 5.36 66.91
CA HIS A 26 -2.78 6.35 65.82
C HIS A 26 -2.00 5.94 64.57
N LEU A 27 -1.90 4.64 64.29
CA LEU A 27 -1.20 4.15 63.11
C LEU A 27 -2.14 4.30 61.91
N THR A 28 -2.07 5.44 61.24
CA THR A 28 -2.82 5.68 59.99
C THR A 28 -2.14 4.89 58.86
N LYS A 29 -2.80 3.84 58.38
CA LYS A 29 -2.31 3.05 57.25
C LYS A 29 -3.26 3.22 56.08
N CYS A 30 -2.76 3.78 54.99
CA CYS A 30 -3.48 3.74 53.72
C CYS A 30 -3.48 2.30 53.20
N LEU A 31 -4.64 1.79 52.80
CA LEU A 31 -4.77 0.40 52.32
C LEU A 31 -4.17 0.22 50.91
N GLY A 32 -4.19 1.27 50.09
CA GLY A 32 -3.67 1.26 48.74
C GLY A 32 -3.78 2.63 48.05
N CYS A 33 -2.94 2.85 47.04
CA CYS A 33 -2.85 4.12 46.31
C CYS A 33 -3.40 3.99 44.88
N THR A 34 -4.14 5.00 44.45
CA THR A 34 -4.51 5.20 43.05
C THR A 34 -3.49 6.14 42.42
N CYS A 35 -2.72 5.61 41.46
CA CYS A 35 -1.62 6.34 40.85
C CYS A 35 -2.05 7.12 39.60
N PRO A 36 -1.49 8.33 39.38
CA PRO A 36 -1.67 9.06 38.13
C PRO A 36 -1.03 8.33 36.94
N ARG A 37 -1.46 8.69 35.72
CA ARG A 37 -1.16 7.96 34.47
C ARG A 37 0.33 7.71 34.19
N GLU A 38 1.23 8.50 34.76
CA GLU A 38 2.68 8.38 34.56
C GLU A 38 3.39 7.58 35.65
N TRP A 39 2.67 7.16 36.70
CA TRP A 39 3.23 6.55 37.90
C TRP A 39 2.57 5.20 38.19
N THR A 40 3.32 4.31 38.83
CA THR A 40 2.94 2.94 39.16
C THR A 40 3.70 2.47 40.41
N GLY A 41 3.42 1.26 40.88
CA GLY A 41 3.90 0.73 42.16
C GLY A 41 2.88 0.91 43.29
N ASP A 42 3.09 0.22 44.40
CA ASP A 42 2.12 0.13 45.51
C ASP A 42 1.84 1.50 46.16
N ARG A 43 2.80 2.43 46.05
CA ARG A 43 2.72 3.80 46.57
C ARG A 43 2.96 4.85 45.49
N CYS A 44 2.83 4.50 44.21
CA CYS A 44 3.08 5.38 43.06
C CYS A 44 4.53 5.90 43.00
N GLU A 45 5.48 5.12 43.51
CA GLU A 45 6.89 5.48 43.60
C GLU A 45 7.67 5.25 42.30
N LYS A 46 7.11 4.48 41.35
CA LYS A 46 7.79 4.11 40.09
C LYS A 46 7.19 4.88 38.93
N ARG A 47 8.02 5.52 38.12
CA ARG A 47 7.56 6.13 36.87
C ARG A 47 7.37 5.06 35.80
N ILE A 48 6.26 5.10 35.08
CA ILE A 48 6.02 4.22 33.94
C ILE A 48 6.99 4.63 32.83
N LYS A 49 8.04 3.83 32.66
CA LYS A 49 8.88 3.94 31.47
C LYS A 49 8.09 3.32 30.33
N PHE A 50 7.47 4.16 29.50
CA PHE A 50 7.08 3.73 28.17
C PHE A 50 8.38 3.35 27.45
N LEU A 51 8.71 2.05 27.45
CA LEU A 51 9.66 1.52 26.51
C LEU A 51 9.14 1.97 25.14
N PRO A 52 9.94 2.68 24.32
CA PRO A 52 9.53 2.91 22.95
C PRO A 52 9.32 1.51 22.39
N ILE A 53 8.06 1.18 22.11
CA ILE A 53 7.74 -0.01 21.34
C ILE A 53 8.37 0.31 20.00
N HIS A 54 9.61 -0.13 19.80
CA HIS A 54 10.21 -0.26 18.50
C HIS A 54 9.37 -1.33 17.82
N VAL A 55 8.20 -0.92 17.33
CA VAL A 55 7.45 -1.65 16.33
C VAL A 55 8.44 -1.73 15.18
N LYS A 56 9.19 -2.84 15.12
CA LYS A 56 9.86 -3.26 13.91
C LYS A 56 8.72 -3.45 12.93
N HIS A 57 8.37 -2.38 12.22
CA HIS A 57 7.73 -2.49 10.92
C HIS A 57 8.73 -3.30 10.10
N LYS A 58 8.58 -4.63 10.13
CA LYS A 58 8.99 -5.47 9.02
C LYS A 58 8.17 -4.94 7.87
N TYR A 59 8.75 -3.99 7.13
CA TYR A 59 8.34 -3.78 5.76
C TYR A 59 8.33 -5.17 5.15
N GLN A 60 7.13 -5.62 4.77
CA GLN A 60 7.00 -6.82 3.97
C GLN A 60 7.60 -6.43 2.63
N GLU A 61 8.91 -6.66 2.52
CA GLU A 61 9.69 -6.45 1.31
C GLU A 61 8.98 -7.28 0.24
N ILE A 62 8.17 -6.63 -0.58
CA ILE A 62 7.73 -7.21 -1.84
C ILE A 62 9.03 -7.56 -2.53
N PRO A 63 9.31 -8.86 -2.75
CA PRO A 63 10.63 -9.27 -3.20
C PRO A 63 10.88 -8.56 -4.52
N ILE A 64 11.97 -7.81 -4.58
CA ILE A 64 12.35 -6.94 -5.71
C ILE A 64 12.26 -7.72 -7.05
N GLY A 65 12.49 -9.04 -7.01
CA GLY A 65 12.31 -9.95 -8.14
C GLY A 65 10.89 -10.01 -8.72
N ILE A 66 9.82 -9.90 -7.92
CA ILE A 66 8.44 -9.89 -8.44
C ILE A 66 8.18 -8.59 -9.21
N MET A 67 8.65 -7.46 -8.70
CA MET A 67 8.49 -6.16 -9.40
C MET A 67 9.21 -6.16 -10.74
N ILE A 68 10.44 -6.66 -10.80
CA ILE A 68 11.21 -6.78 -12.05
C ILE A 68 10.53 -7.75 -13.01
N GLY A 69 10.04 -8.89 -12.53
CA GLY A 69 9.35 -9.89 -13.35
C GLY A 69 8.07 -9.35 -13.99
N VAL A 70 7.24 -8.62 -13.22
CA VAL A 70 6.03 -7.98 -13.74
C VAL A 70 6.37 -6.89 -14.77
N PHE A 71 7.44 -6.13 -14.54
CA PHE A 71 7.88 -5.10 -15.48
C PHE A 71 8.33 -5.67 -16.83
N ILE A 72 9.16 -6.72 -16.81
CA ILE A 72 9.65 -7.37 -18.04
C ILE A 72 8.48 -8.01 -18.82
N THR A 73 7.57 -8.70 -18.13
CA THR A 73 6.41 -9.34 -18.77
C THR A 73 5.49 -8.31 -19.44
N CYS A 74 5.25 -7.16 -18.80
CA CYS A 74 4.51 -6.05 -19.41
C CYS A 74 5.19 -5.54 -20.69
N ILE A 75 6.52 -5.35 -20.69
CA ILE A 75 7.26 -4.89 -21.86
C ILE A 75 7.14 -5.90 -23.01
N VAL A 76 7.31 -7.19 -22.74
CA VAL A 76 7.20 -8.25 -23.77
C VAL A 76 5.81 -8.27 -24.39
N LEU A 77 4.75 -8.14 -23.59
CA LEU A 77 3.37 -8.08 -24.08
C LEU A 77 3.14 -6.85 -24.97
N LEU A 78 3.69 -5.69 -24.62
CA LEU A 78 3.62 -4.48 -25.45
C LEU A 78 4.33 -4.67 -26.80
N ILE A 79 5.51 -5.29 -26.80
CA ILE A 79 6.24 -5.60 -28.04
C ILE A 79 5.42 -6.54 -28.93
N ILE A 80 4.87 -7.61 -28.38
CA ILE A 80 4.00 -8.55 -29.12
C ILE A 80 2.77 -7.82 -29.67
N PHE A 81 2.15 -6.94 -28.90
CA PHE A 81 1.02 -6.14 -29.34
C PHE A 81 1.37 -5.24 -30.54
N VAL A 82 2.52 -4.56 -30.49
CA VAL A 82 2.99 -3.72 -31.61
C VAL A 82 3.32 -4.58 -32.83
N LEU A 83 4.02 -5.70 -32.66
CA LEU A 83 4.38 -6.61 -33.77
C LEU A 83 3.15 -7.21 -34.43
N THR A 84 2.16 -7.66 -33.65
CA THR A 84 0.90 -8.21 -34.20
C THR A 84 0.13 -7.17 -35.00
N LYS A 85 0.00 -5.94 -34.48
CA LYS A 85 -0.62 -4.83 -35.23
C LYS A 85 0.17 -4.53 -36.50
N TYR A 86 1.50 -4.47 -36.41
CA TYR A 86 2.35 -4.17 -37.55
C TYR A 86 2.29 -5.23 -38.65
N GLU A 87 2.32 -6.53 -38.30
CA GLU A 87 2.14 -7.62 -39.27
C GLU A 87 0.73 -7.61 -39.89
N VAL A 88 -0.31 -7.32 -39.11
CA VAL A 88 -1.67 -7.14 -39.65
C VAL A 88 -1.73 -5.98 -40.64
N PHE A 89 -1.16 -4.82 -40.30
CA PHE A 89 -1.10 -3.67 -41.20
C PHE A 89 -0.28 -3.97 -42.46
N ARG A 90 0.86 -4.64 -42.32
CA ARG A 90 1.71 -5.07 -43.45
C ARG A 90 0.94 -6.03 -44.37
N ASN A 91 0.25 -7.02 -43.83
CA ASN A 91 -0.53 -7.98 -44.60
C ASN A 91 -1.70 -7.33 -45.34
N ILE A 92 -2.41 -6.40 -44.70
CA ILE A 92 -3.47 -5.61 -45.36
C ILE A 92 -2.88 -4.75 -46.47
N TRP A 93 -1.76 -4.06 -46.20
CA TRP A 93 -1.09 -3.20 -47.18
C TRP A 93 -0.63 -3.97 -48.43
N ILE A 94 -0.02 -5.15 -48.26
CA ILE A 94 0.41 -6.01 -49.37
C ILE A 94 -0.80 -6.45 -50.20
N LYS A 95 -1.88 -6.89 -49.55
CA LYS A 95 -3.12 -7.26 -50.25
C LYS A 95 -3.69 -6.07 -51.03
N SER A 96 -3.76 -4.89 -50.43
CA SER A 96 -4.24 -3.67 -51.09
C SER A 96 -3.40 -3.32 -52.32
N LYS A 97 -2.07 -3.40 -52.24
CA LYS A 97 -1.20 -3.20 -53.41
C LYS A 97 -1.48 -4.21 -54.52
N MET A 98 -1.69 -5.48 -54.18
CA MET A 98 -2.05 -6.51 -55.17
C MET A 98 -3.42 -6.24 -55.83
N TYR A 99 -4.42 -5.81 -55.06
CA TYR A 99 -5.73 -5.42 -55.58
C TYR A 99 -5.64 -4.24 -56.56
N ILE A 100 -4.87 -3.19 -56.21
CA ILE A 100 -4.67 -2.02 -57.06
C ILE A 100 -3.92 -2.40 -58.35
N ALA A 101 -2.87 -3.23 -58.26
CA ALA A 101 -2.15 -3.71 -59.44
C ALA A 101 -3.06 -4.51 -60.39
N ARG A 102 -3.95 -5.36 -59.84
CA ARG A 102 -4.91 -6.15 -60.61
C ARG A 102 -5.99 -5.29 -61.27
N CYS A 103 -6.48 -4.25 -60.58
CA CYS A 103 -7.40 -3.28 -61.17
C CYS A 103 -6.75 -2.48 -62.30
N LYS A 104 -5.50 -2.03 -62.10
CA LYS A 104 -4.74 -1.33 -63.14
C LYS A 104 -4.55 -2.21 -64.38
N SER A 105 -4.16 -3.46 -64.22
CA SER A 105 -4.02 -4.43 -65.31
C SER A 105 -5.34 -4.71 -66.05
N LYS A 106 -6.47 -4.85 -65.34
CA LYS A 106 -7.79 -5.03 -65.97
C LYS A 106 -8.22 -3.80 -66.77
N ASN A 107 -8.03 -2.59 -66.23
CA ASN A 107 -8.33 -1.37 -66.96
C ASN A 107 -7.47 -1.24 -68.23
N THR A 108 -6.18 -1.59 -68.16
CA THR A 108 -5.30 -1.57 -69.34
C THR A 108 -5.72 -2.58 -70.41
N LEU A 109 -6.13 -3.79 -70.02
CA LEU A 109 -6.61 -4.82 -70.95
C LEU A 109 -7.96 -4.45 -71.59
N VAL A 110 -8.81 -3.75 -70.85
CA VAL A 110 -10.08 -3.22 -71.34
C VAL A 110 -9.85 -2.07 -72.33
N THR A 111 -8.99 -1.09 -72.04
CA THR A 111 -8.63 -0.03 -73.00
C THR A 111 -8.02 -0.61 -74.28
N PHE A 112 -7.08 -1.56 -74.16
CA PHE A 112 -6.47 -2.20 -75.33
C PHE A 112 -7.48 -2.95 -76.20
N ARG A 113 -8.54 -3.53 -75.59
CA ARG A 113 -9.61 -4.19 -76.34
C ARG A 113 -10.52 -3.21 -77.07
N TYR A 114 -10.77 -2.02 -76.50
CA TYR A 114 -11.53 -0.98 -77.20
C TYR A 114 -10.76 -0.37 -78.37
N ASP A 115 -9.43 -0.23 -78.26
CA ASP A 115 -8.60 0.32 -79.35
C ASP A 115 -8.50 -0.61 -80.57
N ILE A 116 -8.79 -1.91 -80.42
CA ILE A 116 -8.74 -2.91 -81.50
C ILE A 116 -10.08 -3.02 -82.26
N TYR A 117 -11.19 -2.56 -81.68
CA TYR A 117 -12.47 -2.47 -82.38
C TYR A 117 -12.76 -0.99 -82.70
N PRO A 118 -12.29 -0.48 -83.86
CA PRO A 118 -12.77 0.82 -84.30
C PRO A 118 -14.29 0.72 -84.46
N ASN A 119 -15.01 1.64 -83.82
CA ASN A 119 -16.43 1.86 -84.06
C ASN A 119 -16.60 2.07 -85.57
N ASN A 120 -17.29 1.13 -86.19
CA ASN A 120 -17.70 1.19 -87.59
C ASN A 120 -18.80 2.24 -87.75
#